data_AF-A0A534JGK1-F1
#
_entry.id   AF-A0A534JGK1-F1
#
_cell.length_a   1.000
_cell.length_b   1.000
_cell.length_c   1.000
_cell.angle_alpha   90.00
_cell.angle_beta   90.00
_cell.angle_gamma   90.00
#
_symmetry.space_group_name_H-M   'P 1'
#
loop_
_entity.id
_entity.type
_entity.pdbx_description
1 polymer ?
#
loop_
_entity_poly.entity_id
_entity_poly.type
_entity_poly.pdbx_seq_one_letter_code
_entity_poly.pdbx_strand_id
1 'polypeptide(L)' 'YFFGIPCITLRDETEWIETMEDGWNAVVGTGTEEVVHAIRHFNPEGTKSKSFGDGHAADRIAELLESLP' A
#
# COMPACT_ATOMS: atom_id res chain seq x y z
N TYR A 1 -2.48 4.58 1.93
CA TYR A 1 -1.06 4.72 1.60
C TYR A 1 -0.75 5.87 0.63
N PHE A 2 -1.08 5.79 -0.67
CA PHE A 2 -0.67 6.78 -1.70
C PHE A 2 -0.93 8.23 -1.31
N PHE A 3 -2.17 8.52 -0.89
CA PHE A 3 -2.60 9.86 -0.48
C PHE A 3 -2.20 10.23 0.96
N GLY A 4 -1.30 9.48 1.58
CA GLY A 4 -0.92 9.69 2.98
C GLY A 4 -2.06 9.42 3.95
N ILE A 5 -2.95 8.48 3.63
CA ILE A 5 -4.01 8.01 4.53
C ILE A 5 -3.62 6.64 5.11
N PRO A 6 -3.73 6.43 6.43
CA PRO A 6 -3.56 5.12 7.05
C PRO A 6 -4.46 4.07 6.41
N CYS A 7 -3.94 2.86 6.21
CA CYS A 7 -4.69 1.76 5.63
C CYS A 7 -4.80 0.59 6.62
N ILE A 8 -5.99 -0.02 6.70
CA ILE A 8 -6.23 -1.25 7.45
C ILE A 8 -6.80 -2.26 6.45
N THR A 9 -6.06 -3.32 6.17
CA THR A 9 -6.44 -4.39 5.25
C THR A 9 -7.19 -5.49 6.00
N LEU A 10 -8.44 -5.72 5.59
CA LEU A 10 -9.33 -6.75 6.14
C LEU A 10 -9.14 -8.11 5.47
N ARG A 11 -7.91 -8.63 5.48
CA ARG A 11 -7.50 -9.92 4.92
C ARG A 11 -6.46 -10.54 5.86
N ASP A 12 -6.22 -11.84 5.75
CA ASP A 12 -5.18 -12.52 6.53
C ASP A 12 -3.78 -12.36 5.92
N GLU A 13 -3.72 -12.03 4.62
CA GLU A 13 -2.49 -11.86 3.86
C GLU A 13 -2.60 -10.70 2.85
N THR A 14 -1.45 -10.22 2.39
CA THR A 14 -1.35 -9.17 1.37
C THR A 14 -0.18 -9.44 0.43
N GLU A 15 -0.40 -9.18 -0.84
CA GLU A 15 0.63 -9.13 -1.88
C GLU A 15 1.35 -7.76 -1.96
N TRP A 16 0.88 -6.76 -1.19
CA TRP A 16 1.41 -5.39 -1.14
C TRP A 16 2.28 -5.17 0.10
N ILE A 17 3.35 -5.96 0.22
CA ILE A 17 4.21 -6.03 1.42
C ILE A 17 4.88 -4.67 1.69
N GLU A 18 5.22 -3.93 0.64
CA GLU A 18 5.88 -2.62 0.70
C GLU A 18 5.04 -1.61 1.51
N THR A 19 3.71 -1.74 1.47
CA THR A 19 2.80 -0.85 2.22
C THR A 19 2.85 -1.08 3.73
N MET A 20 3.15 -2.31 4.15
CA MET A 20 3.38 -2.71 5.55
C MET A 20 4.78 -2.31 5.99
N GLU A 21 5.79 -2.57 5.15
CA GLU A 21 7.19 -2.21 5.41
C GLU A 21 7.37 -0.69 5.54
N ASP A 22 6.66 0.09 4.73
CA ASP A 22 6.62 1.55 4.84
C ASP A 22 5.93 2.03 6.13
N GLY A 23 5.18 1.16 6.82
CA GLY A 23 4.45 1.46 8.06
C GLY A 23 3.08 2.13 7.86
N TRP A 24 2.56 2.15 6.62
CA TRP A 24 1.32 2.87 6.25
C TRP A 24 0.10 1.97 6.06
N ASN A 25 0.28 0.67 6.20
CA ASN A 25 -0.79 -0.33 6.16
C ASN A 25 -0.66 -1.29 7.36
N ALA A 26 -1.80 -1.85 7.76
CA ALA A 26 -1.88 -2.92 8.74
C ALA A 26 -2.83 -4.02 8.24
N VAL A 27 -2.35 -5.26 8.11
CA VAL A 27 -3.16 -6.43 7.77
C VAL A 27 -3.70 -7.02 9.07
N VAL A 28 -5.02 -7.10 9.22
CA VAL A 28 -5.67 -7.41 10.52
C VAL A 28 -6.71 -8.53 10.47
N GLY A 29 -6.87 -9.19 9.32
CA GLY A 29 -7.94 -10.18 9.14
C GLY A 29 -9.33 -9.56 9.19
N THR A 30 -10.32 -10.34 9.60
CA THR A 30 -11.73 -9.92 9.66
C THR A 30 -12.35 -10.02 11.06
N GLY A 31 -11.54 -10.33 12.06
CA GLY A 31 -11.98 -10.38 13.45
C GLY A 31 -12.39 -8.99 13.96
N THR A 32 -13.56 -8.90 14.59
CA THR A 32 -14.13 -7.60 14.98
C THR A 32 -13.26 -6.87 16.01
N GLU A 33 -12.67 -7.60 16.95
CA GLU A 33 -11.83 -7.03 18.00
C GLU A 33 -10.54 -6.45 17.44
N GLU A 34 -9.89 -7.18 16.52
CA GLU A 34 -8.66 -6.79 15.83
C GLU A 34 -8.89 -5.56 14.95
N VAL A 35 -10.00 -5.54 14.21
CA VAL A 35 -10.38 -4.40 13.37
C VAL A 35 -10.63 -3.16 14.23
N VAL A 36 -11.42 -3.28 15.30
CA VAL A 36 -11.70 -2.15 16.21
C VAL A 36 -10.41 -1.67 16.89
N HIS A 37 -9.54 -2.60 17.29
CA HIS A 37 -8.25 -2.28 17.88
C HIS A 37 -7.40 -1.46 16.90
N ALA A 38 -7.27 -1.92 15.65
CA ALA A 38 -6.49 -1.23 14.63
C ALA A 38 -7.06 0.15 14.31
N ILE A 39 -8.38 0.30 14.19
CA ILE A 39 -9.01 1.62 13.96
C ILE A 39 -8.66 2.64 15.05
N ARG A 40 -8.57 2.20 16.31
CA ARG A 40 -8.33 3.10 17.45
C ARG A 40 -6.86 3.46 17.65
N HIS A 41 -5.94 2.59 17.25
CA HIS A 41 -4.54 2.69 17.65
C HIS A 41 -3.56 2.75 16.47
N PHE A 42 -3.98 2.38 15.26
CA PHE A 42 -3.09 2.41 14.11
C PHE A 42 -2.79 3.85 13.69
N ASN A 43 -1.57 4.27 13.98
CA ASN A 43 -1.02 5.54 13.56
C ASN A 43 0.25 5.26 12.75
N PRO A 44 0.22 5.42 11.41
CA PRO A 44 1.37 5.20 10.57
C PRO A 44 2.60 6.00 10.98
N GLU A 45 3.74 5.33 10.98
CA GLU A 45 5.05 5.93 11.14
C GLU A 45 5.93 5.51 9.96
N GLY A 46 6.94 6.30 9.63
CA GLY A 46 7.86 5.99 8.54
C GLY A 46 7.58 6.74 7.23
N THR A 47 8.53 6.60 6.31
CA THR A 47 8.49 7.29 5.01
C THR A 47 7.89 6.35 3.97
N LYS A 48 6.95 6.87 3.18
CA LYS A 48 6.44 6.14 2.01
C LYS A 48 7.55 6.04 0.97
N SER A 49 8.01 4.82 0.70
CA SER A 49 8.86 4.56 -0.46
C SER A 49 8.10 4.87 -1.75
N LYS A 50 8.80 5.06 -2.86
CA LYS A 50 8.17 5.22 -4.19
C LYS A 50 7.97 3.87 -4.88
N SER A 51 7.65 2.82 -4.13
CA SER A 51 7.62 1.43 -4.63
C SER A 51 6.63 1.22 -5.78
N PHE A 52 5.61 2.08 -5.88
CA PHE A 52 4.60 2.04 -6.95
C PHE A 52 4.80 3.13 -8.01
N GLY A 53 5.98 3.74 -8.04
CA GLY A 53 6.35 4.75 -9.01
C GLY A 53 5.92 6.17 -8.65
N ASP A 54 5.96 7.02 -9.67
CA ASP A 54 5.80 8.48 -9.57
C ASP A 54 4.57 9.00 -10.33
N GLY A 55 3.71 8.09 -10.79
CA GLY A 55 2.50 8.44 -11.56
C GLY A 55 2.69 8.40 -13.08
N HIS A 56 3.89 8.13 -13.59
CA HIS A 56 4.19 8.09 -15.03
C HIS A 56 4.29 6.67 -15.61
N ALA A 57 3.62 5.68 -15.01
CA ALA A 57 3.69 4.30 -15.48
C ALA A 57 3.13 4.16 -16.92
N ALA A 58 2.06 4.89 -17.25
CA ALA A 58 1.45 4.83 -18.58
C ALA A 58 2.39 5.31 -19.69
N ASP A 59 3.05 6.45 -19.49
CA ASP A 59 4.00 7.02 -20.45
C ASP A 59 5.14 6.02 -20.72
N ARG A 60 5.73 5.46 -19.66
CA ARG A 60 6.83 4.48 -19.76
C ARG A 60 6.41 3.18 -20.45
N ILE A 61 5.18 2.72 -20.22
CA ILE A 61 4.66 1.51 -20.87
C ILE A 61 4.42 1.77 -22.36
N ALA A 62 3.86 2.93 -22.72
CA ALA A 62 3.64 3.31 -24.11
C ALA A 62 4.96 3.40 -24.88
N GLU A 63 5.95 4.10 -24.34
CA GLU A 63 7.31 4.18 -24.91
C GLU A 63 7.93 2.78 -25.11
N LEU A 64 7.77 1.89 -24.13
CA LEU A 64 8.27 0.52 -24.23
C LEU A 64 7.61 -0.23 -25.39
N LEU A 65 6.28 -0.18 -25.50
CA LEU A 65 5.52 -0.86 -26.56
C LEU A 65 5.87 -0.32 -27.96
N GLU A 66 6.06 0.99 -28.11
CA GLU A 66 6.50 1.61 -29.37
C GLU A 66 7.92 1.18 -29.76
N SER A 67 8.76 0.86 -28.78
CA SER A 67 10.13 0.39 -28.99
C SER A 67 10.24 -1.12 -29.27
N LEU A 68 9.14 -1.87 -29.15
CA LEU A 68 9.14 -3.31 -29.43
C LEU A 68 9.24 -3.58 -30.95
N PRO A 69 10.07 -4.55 -31.37
CA PRO A 69 10.27 -4.90 -32.77
C PRO A 69 9.09 -5.65 -33.41
#